data_AF-A0A5C8MRA7-F1
#
_entry.id   AF-A0A5C8MRA7-F1
#
_cell.length_a   1.000
_cell.length_b   1.000
_cell.length_c   1.000
_cell.angle_alpha   90.00
_cell.angle_beta   90.00
_cell.angle_gamma   90.00
#
_symmetry.space_group_name_H-M   'P 1'
#
loop_
_entity.id
_entity.type
_entity.pdbx_description
1 polymer ?
#
loop_
_entity_poly.entity_id
_entity_poly.type
_entity_poly.pdbx_seq_one_letter_code
_entity_poly.pdbx_strand_id
1 'polypeptide(L)'
;MKQARYDAESLGHYGLSTDFYTHFTSPIRRYPDLIVHRLIRTYLINGQMDEQTQRKWAEKLPDIAEHASDMERRAVEAERETDDLKKTEFMEDKIGMEFDGIISSVTNFGLFVELPNTIEGLVHVSYLTDDYYRYDERHYAMIGERTGKVYRIGDEITVRVINVNKDERIVDFEIVGMKGRRPKEAKSAPVVIEGKKRKKTNKQNGKAKKSKKFYEDVPQLKAKKKKKKKR
;
A
#
# COMPACT_ATOMS: atom_id res chain seq x y z
N MET A 1 5.16 -0.46 3.10
CA MET A 1 6.26 0.52 2.92
C MET A 1 6.73 0.98 4.29
N LYS A 2 7.98 1.44 4.45
CA LYS A 2 8.42 2.02 5.73
C LYS A 2 7.78 3.39 5.93
N GLN A 3 7.50 3.74 7.18
CA GLN A 3 7.05 5.08 7.55
C GLN A 3 8.20 6.09 7.33
N ALA A 4 7.90 7.26 6.78
CA ALA A 4 8.85 8.35 6.68
C ALA A 4 9.14 8.93 8.08
N ARG A 5 10.33 9.52 8.27
CA ARG A 5 10.74 10.15 9.53
C ARG A 5 11.70 11.30 9.26
N TYR A 6 11.85 12.20 10.22
CA TYR A 6 12.96 13.14 10.23
C TYR A 6 14.22 12.42 10.70
N ASP A 7 15.34 12.76 10.09
CA ASP A 7 16.65 12.23 10.41
C ASP A 7 17.69 13.34 10.20
N ALA A 8 18.76 13.33 10.99
CA ALA A 8 19.85 14.28 10.83
C ALA A 8 20.69 13.96 9.58
N GLU A 9 20.72 12.69 9.18
CA GLU A 9 21.39 12.23 7.97
C GLU A 9 20.41 12.21 6.77
N SER A 10 20.93 12.56 5.59
CA SER A 10 20.13 12.46 4.37
C SER A 10 20.17 11.02 3.84
N LEU A 11 19.10 10.28 4.11
CA LEU A 11 18.94 8.88 3.67
C LEU A 11 18.20 8.73 2.33
N GLY A 12 17.82 9.84 1.70
CA GLY A 12 16.92 9.88 0.54
C GLY A 12 15.46 9.62 0.88
N HIS A 13 14.58 9.80 -0.11
CA HIS A 13 13.13 9.61 0.03
C HIS A 13 12.60 8.64 -1.02
N TYR A 14 12.50 7.35 -0.65
CA TYR A 14 12.10 6.26 -1.56
C TYR A 14 10.75 6.53 -2.26
N GLY A 15 9.74 6.98 -1.51
CA GLY A 15 8.40 7.25 -2.06
C GLY A 15 8.33 8.42 -3.04
N LEU A 16 9.35 9.29 -3.05
CA LEU A 16 9.45 10.44 -3.97
C LEU A 16 10.54 10.23 -5.02
N SER A 17 11.30 9.13 -4.93
CA SER A 17 12.43 8.84 -5.81
C SER A 17 13.47 9.97 -5.86
N THR A 18 13.82 10.56 -4.72
CA THR A 18 14.85 11.61 -4.62
C THR A 18 15.95 11.25 -3.63
N ASP A 19 17.18 11.69 -3.93
CA ASP A 19 18.35 11.49 -3.05
C ASP A 19 18.37 12.45 -1.86
N PHE A 20 17.80 13.66 -2.03
CA PHE A 20 17.71 14.67 -0.98
C PHE A 20 16.28 15.19 -0.88
N TYR A 21 15.75 15.23 0.34
CA TYR A 21 14.45 15.80 0.63
C TYR A 21 14.40 16.32 2.06
N THR A 22 13.77 17.47 2.27
CA THR A 22 13.45 18.01 3.59
C THR A 22 12.19 18.86 3.51
N HIS A 23 11.42 18.91 4.59
CA HIS A 23 10.32 19.86 4.72
C HIS A 23 10.86 21.28 4.97
N PHE A 24 10.20 22.28 4.39
CA PHE A 24 10.59 23.70 4.48
C PHE A 24 9.40 24.68 4.43
N THR A 25 8.31 24.31 3.74
CA THR A 25 7.24 25.23 3.34
C THR A 25 6.17 25.49 4.42
N SER A 26 6.28 24.93 5.64
CA SER A 26 5.24 25.07 6.67
C SER A 26 5.79 25.29 8.10
N PRO A 27 6.64 26.32 8.33
CA PRO A 27 7.26 26.59 9.63
C PRO A 27 6.27 26.94 10.75
N ILE A 28 5.04 27.36 10.41
CA ILE A 28 4.00 27.68 11.40
C ILE A 28 3.48 26.40 12.10
N ARG A 29 3.43 25.27 11.40
CA ARG A 29 2.79 24.03 11.88
C ARG A 29 3.71 22.82 11.93
N ARG A 30 4.99 22.97 11.58
CA ARG A 30 6.01 21.92 11.63
C ARG A 30 7.31 22.49 12.17
N TYR A 31 7.74 21.97 13.32
CA TYR A 31 8.98 22.40 13.96
C TYR A 31 10.24 22.14 13.11
N PRO A 32 10.35 21.03 12.36
CA PRO A 32 11.49 20.80 11.45
C PRO A 32 11.65 21.90 10.40
N ASP A 33 10.57 22.37 9.79
CA ASP A 33 10.62 23.49 8.83
C ASP A 33 11.19 24.75 9.51
N LEU A 34 10.78 25.07 10.75
CA LEU A 34 11.33 26.21 11.50
C LEU A 34 12.85 26.07 11.73
N ILE A 35 13.33 24.87 12.01
CA ILE A 35 14.76 24.58 12.15
C ILE A 35 15.49 24.80 10.82
N VAL A 36 14.94 24.31 9.71
CA VAL A 36 15.52 24.55 8.37
C VAL A 36 15.60 26.04 8.06
N HIS A 37 14.56 26.82 8.35
CA HIS A 37 14.58 28.29 8.20
C HIS A 37 15.70 28.94 9.02
N ARG A 38 15.91 28.49 10.27
CA ARG A 38 17.00 28.98 11.13
C ARG A 38 18.37 28.61 10.57
N LEU A 39 18.56 27.38 10.12
CA LEU A 39 19.82 26.90 9.53
C LEU A 39 20.16 27.66 8.24
N ILE A 40 19.19 27.89 7.37
CA ILE A 40 19.37 28.71 6.16
C ILE A 40 19.83 30.12 6.55
N ARG A 41 19.20 30.74 7.55
CA ARG A 41 19.63 32.05 8.03
C ARG A 41 21.04 32.03 8.61
N THR A 42 21.37 31.05 9.43
CA THR A 42 22.71 30.91 10.03
C THR A 42 23.79 30.72 8.97
N TYR A 43 23.60 29.80 8.03
CA TYR A 43 24.63 29.44 7.06
C TYR A 43 24.68 30.38 5.85
N LEU A 44 23.54 30.70 5.23
CA LEU A 44 23.51 31.45 3.98
C LEU A 44 23.40 32.96 4.18
N ILE A 45 22.65 33.43 5.19
CA ILE A 45 22.43 34.87 5.40
C ILE A 45 23.52 35.47 6.29
N ASN A 46 23.82 34.80 7.40
CA ASN A 46 24.82 35.28 8.37
C ASN A 46 26.25 34.80 8.04
N GLY A 47 26.41 33.83 7.13
CA GLY A 47 27.72 33.28 6.75
C GLY A 47 28.44 32.50 7.85
N GLN A 48 27.73 32.02 8.88
CA GLN A 48 28.31 31.35 10.05
C GLN A 48 28.57 29.87 9.77
N MET A 49 29.63 29.59 9.02
CA MET A 49 30.05 28.23 8.64
C MET A 49 31.27 27.72 9.40
N ASP A 50 31.63 28.36 10.52
CA ASP A 50 32.74 27.92 11.37
C ASP A 50 32.48 26.54 12.00
N GLU A 51 33.56 25.84 12.34
CA GLU A 51 33.52 24.47 12.88
C GLU A 51 32.72 24.38 14.18
N GLN A 52 32.76 25.42 15.02
CA GLN A 52 32.01 25.45 16.28
C GLN A 52 30.50 25.49 16.02
N THR A 53 30.05 26.33 15.08
CA THR A 53 28.65 26.42 14.67
C THR A 53 28.16 25.11 14.05
N GLN A 54 28.95 24.50 13.16
CA GLN A 54 28.59 23.22 12.54
C GLN A 54 28.49 22.10 13.58
N ARG A 55 29.48 21.99 14.48
CA ARG A 55 29.48 20.99 15.55
C ARG A 55 28.29 21.16 16.50
N LYS A 56 27.98 22.39 16.88
CA LYS A 56 26.81 22.71 17.72
C LYS A 56 25.51 22.18 17.11
N TRP A 57 25.31 22.34 15.81
CA TRP A 57 24.11 21.84 15.15
C TRP A 57 24.14 20.34 14.91
N ALA A 58 25.31 19.77 14.56
CA ALA A 58 25.49 18.33 14.44
C ALA A 58 25.16 17.59 15.74
N GLU A 59 25.48 18.16 16.90
CA GLU A 59 25.14 17.60 18.21
C GLU A 59 23.64 17.71 18.53
N LYS A 60 22.93 18.74 18.03
CA LYS A 60 21.51 19.00 18.35
C LYS A 60 20.50 18.39 17.40
N LEU A 61 20.87 18.22 16.13
CA LEU A 61 19.95 17.77 15.09
C LEU A 61 19.39 16.36 15.30
N PRO A 62 20.16 15.36 15.79
CA PRO A 62 19.63 14.04 16.06
C PRO A 62 18.43 14.07 17.03
N ASP A 63 18.59 14.72 18.18
CA ASP A 63 17.53 14.82 19.20
C ASP A 63 16.30 15.58 18.67
N ILE A 64 16.52 16.64 17.88
CA ILE A 64 15.43 17.40 17.27
C ILE A 64 14.65 16.54 16.27
N ALA A 65 15.36 15.76 15.45
CA ALA A 65 14.76 14.91 14.43
C ALA A 65 13.96 13.75 15.05
N GLU A 66 14.50 13.12 16.09
CA GLU A 66 13.81 12.08 16.85
C GLU A 66 12.54 12.64 17.50
N HIS A 67 12.68 13.73 18.28
CA HIS A 67 11.53 14.38 18.92
C HIS A 67 10.45 14.81 17.91
N ALA A 68 10.84 15.39 16.78
CA ALA A 68 9.87 15.78 15.75
C ALA A 68 9.12 14.59 15.15
N SER A 69 9.82 13.46 14.93
CA SER A 69 9.22 12.23 14.41
C SER A 69 8.26 11.60 15.43
N ASP A 70 8.61 11.62 16.72
CA ASP A 70 7.75 11.16 17.80
C ASP A 70 6.49 12.00 17.93
N MET A 71 6.63 13.33 17.89
CA MET A 71 5.49 14.24 17.96
C MET A 71 4.57 14.10 16.75
N GLU A 72 5.13 13.84 15.55
CA GLU A 72 4.33 13.54 14.35
C GLU A 72 3.52 12.25 14.53
N ARG A 73 4.15 11.17 14.99
CA ARG A 73 3.44 9.91 15.28
C ARG A 73 2.33 10.10 16.29
N ARG A 74 2.62 10.78 17.40
CA ARG A 74 1.63 11.07 18.45
C ARG A 74 0.45 11.89 17.92
N ALA A 75 0.72 12.88 17.07
CA ALA A 75 -0.33 13.70 16.48
C ALA A 75 -1.23 12.88 15.54
N VAL A 76 -0.64 12.03 14.70
CA VAL A 76 -1.40 11.15 13.79
C VAL A 76 -2.23 10.12 14.55
N GLU A 77 -1.70 9.55 15.64
CA GLU A 77 -2.44 8.64 16.51
C GLU A 77 -3.65 9.35 17.15
N ALA A 78 -3.44 10.54 17.72
CA ALA A 78 -4.52 11.33 18.31
C ALA A 78 -5.60 11.75 17.29
N GLU A 79 -5.20 12.05 16.05
CA GLU A 79 -6.12 12.36 14.95
C GLU A 79 -6.99 11.13 14.61
N ARG A 80 -6.37 9.96 14.41
CA ARG A 80 -7.08 8.70 14.16
C ARG A 80 -8.05 8.35 15.28
N GLU A 81 -7.60 8.47 16.52
CA GLU A 81 -8.44 8.22 17.69
C GLU A 81 -9.69 9.12 17.72
N THR A 82 -9.54 10.39 17.32
CA THR A 82 -10.64 11.34 17.25
C THR A 82 -11.58 11.02 16.10
N ASP A 83 -11.03 10.65 14.94
CA ASP A 83 -11.82 10.20 13.79
C ASP A 83 -12.63 8.95 14.12
N ASP A 84 -12.02 7.94 14.73
CA ASP A 84 -12.69 6.70 15.12
C ASP A 84 -13.83 6.96 16.10
N LEU A 85 -13.60 7.83 17.09
CA LEU A 85 -14.64 8.27 18.03
C LEU A 85 -15.81 8.95 17.30
N LYS A 86 -15.51 9.86 16.36
CA LYS A 86 -16.55 10.61 15.63
C LYS A 86 -17.27 9.77 14.58
N LYS A 87 -16.59 8.83 13.93
CA LYS A 87 -17.21 7.83 13.06
C LYS A 87 -18.14 6.93 13.85
N THR A 88 -17.73 6.49 15.04
CA THR A 88 -18.57 5.69 15.93
C THR A 88 -19.80 6.46 16.39
N GLU A 89 -19.63 7.70 16.86
CA GLU A 89 -20.74 8.60 17.24
C GLU A 89 -21.72 8.85 16.07
N PHE A 90 -21.21 8.98 14.85
CA PHE A 90 -22.04 9.11 13.65
C PHE A 90 -22.88 7.87 13.34
N MET A 91 -22.44 6.67 13.76
CA MET A 91 -23.14 5.41 13.47
C MET A 91 -24.20 5.05 14.53
N GLU A 92 -24.23 5.73 15.69
CA GLU A 92 -25.18 5.42 16.77
C GLU A 92 -26.65 5.46 16.32
N ASP A 93 -27.00 6.41 15.44
CA ASP A 93 -28.37 6.55 14.92
C ASP A 93 -28.64 5.69 13.67
N LYS A 94 -27.67 4.86 13.25
CA LYS A 94 -27.73 3.98 12.07
C LYS A 94 -27.91 2.51 12.42
N ILE A 95 -28.09 2.17 13.69
CA ILE A 95 -28.34 0.80 14.13
C ILE A 95 -29.55 0.22 13.40
N GLY A 96 -29.40 -0.99 12.83
CA GLY A 96 -30.39 -1.69 12.02
C GLY A 96 -30.40 -1.32 10.54
N MET A 97 -29.66 -0.28 10.11
CA MET A 97 -29.56 0.09 8.70
C MET A 97 -28.56 -0.79 7.96
N GLU A 98 -28.80 -0.99 6.66
CA GLU A 98 -27.95 -1.76 5.76
C GLU A 98 -27.11 -0.84 4.88
N PHE A 99 -25.85 -1.23 4.70
CA PHE A 99 -24.88 -0.51 3.88
C PHE A 99 -24.10 -1.49 3.01
N ASP A 100 -23.80 -1.06 1.79
CA ASP A 100 -22.79 -1.74 0.99
C ASP A 100 -21.40 -1.30 1.47
N GLY A 101 -20.47 -2.24 1.56
CA GLY A 101 -19.10 -2.02 1.98
C GLY A 101 -18.13 -2.98 1.29
N ILE A 102 -16.84 -2.71 1.48
CA ILE A 102 -15.75 -3.52 0.95
C ILE A 102 -14.97 -4.09 2.12
N ILE A 103 -14.60 -5.36 2.05
CA ILE A 103 -13.74 -5.97 3.08
C ILE A 103 -12.35 -5.33 3.00
N SER A 104 -11.96 -4.52 3.99
CA SER A 104 -10.66 -3.85 4.05
C SER A 104 -9.57 -4.76 4.63
N SER A 105 -9.93 -5.60 5.59
CA SER A 105 -9.01 -6.55 6.23
C SER A 105 -9.72 -7.83 6.68
N VAL A 106 -8.97 -8.92 6.75
CA VAL A 106 -9.44 -10.22 7.23
C VAL A 106 -8.50 -10.68 8.34
N THR A 107 -9.05 -11.00 9.49
CA THR A 107 -8.30 -11.56 10.63
C THR A 107 -8.86 -12.95 11.00
N ASN A 108 -8.23 -13.59 11.97
CA ASN A 108 -8.71 -14.88 12.49
C ASN A 108 -10.01 -14.77 13.28
N PHE A 109 -10.35 -13.60 13.82
CA PHE A 109 -11.56 -13.38 14.62
C PHE A 109 -12.68 -12.67 13.85
N GLY A 110 -12.44 -12.15 12.66
CA GLY A 110 -13.46 -11.42 11.91
C GLY A 110 -13.01 -10.78 10.61
N LEU A 111 -13.89 -9.96 10.07
CA LEU A 111 -13.71 -9.20 8.84
C LEU A 111 -13.89 -7.72 9.17
N PHE A 112 -12.98 -6.87 8.72
CA PHE A 112 -13.18 -5.43 8.73
C PHE A 112 -13.80 -5.01 7.41
N VAL A 113 -14.87 -4.23 7.49
CA VAL A 113 -15.66 -3.78 6.35
C VAL A 113 -15.66 -2.27 6.34
N GLU A 114 -15.12 -1.70 5.26
CA GLU A 114 -15.08 -0.27 5.02
C GLU A 114 -16.28 0.15 4.15
N LEU A 115 -17.05 1.10 4.64
CA LEU A 115 -18.17 1.70 3.93
C LEU A 115 -17.67 2.82 2.98
N PRO A 116 -18.45 3.23 1.96
CA PRO A 116 -18.07 4.30 1.04
C PRO A 116 -17.77 5.65 1.69
N ASN A 117 -18.26 5.87 2.92
CA ASN A 117 -18.00 7.05 3.73
C ASN A 117 -16.77 6.90 4.66
N THR A 118 -15.89 5.90 4.42
CA THR A 118 -14.64 5.62 5.16
C THR A 118 -14.82 5.12 6.60
N ILE A 119 -16.04 4.79 6.98
CA ILE A 119 -16.33 4.16 8.28
C ILE A 119 -15.98 2.69 8.17
N GLU A 120 -15.17 2.21 9.10
CA GLU A 120 -14.85 0.79 9.23
C GLU A 120 -15.65 0.19 10.39
N GLY A 121 -16.08 -1.05 10.23
CA GLY A 121 -16.68 -1.83 11.31
C GLY A 121 -16.31 -3.30 11.22
N LEU A 122 -16.50 -4.01 12.32
CA LEU A 122 -16.10 -5.39 12.51
C LEU A 122 -17.30 -6.32 12.34
N VAL A 123 -17.16 -7.29 11.42
CA VAL A 123 -17.98 -8.50 11.42
C VAL A 123 -17.23 -9.56 12.20
N HIS A 124 -17.63 -9.82 13.44
CA HIS A 124 -17.04 -10.90 14.23
C HIS A 124 -17.46 -12.28 13.68
N VAL A 125 -16.54 -13.25 13.71
CA VAL A 125 -16.77 -14.61 13.17
C VAL A 125 -18.00 -15.30 13.80
N SER A 126 -18.38 -14.94 15.02
CA SER A 126 -19.59 -15.47 15.69
C SER A 126 -20.89 -15.11 14.97
N TYR A 127 -20.90 -14.00 14.22
CA TYR A 127 -22.07 -13.60 13.42
C TYR A 127 -22.13 -14.35 12.08
N LEU A 128 -21.07 -15.05 11.68
CA LEU A 128 -21.04 -15.92 10.50
C LEU A 128 -21.63 -17.29 10.82
N THR A 129 -22.94 -17.33 11.09
CA THR A 129 -23.64 -18.53 11.57
C THR A 129 -23.94 -19.57 10.49
N ASP A 130 -23.66 -19.27 9.22
CA ASP A 130 -24.02 -20.14 8.09
C ASP A 130 -23.02 -21.28 7.84
N ASP A 131 -21.80 -21.16 8.35
CA ASP A 131 -20.74 -22.16 8.18
C ASP A 131 -19.67 -22.07 9.28
N TYR A 132 -18.77 -23.06 9.31
CA TYR A 132 -17.53 -22.96 10.06
C TYR A 132 -16.46 -22.32 9.17
N TYR A 133 -16.04 -21.10 9.51
CA TYR A 133 -15.05 -20.35 8.74
C TYR A 133 -13.64 -20.55 9.29
N ARG A 134 -12.73 -20.92 8.39
CA ARG A 134 -11.30 -21.01 8.67
C ARG A 134 -10.55 -19.84 8.04
N TYR A 135 -9.72 -19.18 8.82
CA TYR A 135 -8.81 -18.15 8.33
C TYR A 135 -7.62 -18.78 7.61
N ASP A 136 -7.39 -18.36 6.37
CA ASP A 136 -6.22 -18.66 5.56
C ASP A 136 -5.34 -17.41 5.44
N GLU A 137 -4.26 -17.38 6.23
CA GLU A 137 -3.31 -16.28 6.30
C GLU A 137 -2.59 -16.01 4.97
N ARG A 138 -2.37 -17.05 4.15
CA ARG A 138 -1.65 -16.87 2.86
C ARG A 138 -2.49 -16.12 1.84
N HIS A 139 -3.81 -16.29 1.92
CA HIS A 139 -4.75 -15.70 0.99
C HIS A 139 -5.53 -14.52 1.57
N TYR A 140 -5.27 -14.15 2.84
CA TYR A 140 -6.03 -13.16 3.60
C TYR A 140 -7.54 -13.37 3.42
N ALA A 141 -7.98 -14.60 3.68
CA ALA A 141 -9.32 -15.06 3.35
C ALA A 141 -9.94 -15.83 4.52
N MET A 142 -11.24 -15.68 4.74
CA MET A 142 -12.03 -16.63 5.52
C MET A 142 -12.79 -17.55 4.58
N ILE A 143 -12.60 -18.86 4.75
CA ILE A 143 -13.15 -19.89 3.89
C ILE A 143 -14.08 -20.78 4.72
N GLY A 144 -15.35 -20.84 4.33
CA GLY A 144 -16.34 -21.74 4.92
C GLY A 144 -16.07 -23.19 4.53
N GLU A 145 -15.98 -24.09 5.51
CA GLU A 145 -15.63 -25.50 5.28
C GLU A 145 -16.73 -26.29 4.54
N ARG A 146 -18.01 -26.02 4.83
CA ARG A 146 -19.13 -26.78 4.26
C ARG A 146 -19.68 -26.15 2.99
N THR A 147 -19.82 -24.84 2.99
CA THR A 147 -20.43 -24.05 1.90
C THR A 147 -19.41 -23.68 0.82
N GLY A 148 -18.12 -23.64 1.17
CA GLY A 148 -17.08 -23.13 0.30
C GLY A 148 -17.19 -21.63 0.04
N LYS A 149 -18.00 -20.88 0.81
CA LYS A 149 -18.03 -19.41 0.73
C LYS A 149 -16.68 -18.85 1.14
N VAL A 150 -16.25 -17.81 0.43
CA VAL A 150 -14.94 -17.21 0.65
C VAL A 150 -15.08 -15.70 0.75
N TYR A 151 -14.70 -15.16 1.89
CA TYR A 151 -14.59 -13.72 2.13
C TYR A 151 -13.11 -13.33 2.03
N ARG A 152 -12.79 -12.39 1.13
CA ARG A 152 -11.43 -11.88 0.93
C ARG A 152 -11.40 -10.38 0.99
N ILE A 153 -10.21 -9.85 1.27
CA ILE A 153 -9.92 -8.43 1.08
C ILE A 153 -10.34 -7.99 -0.33
N GLY A 154 -11.10 -6.91 -0.40
CA GLY A 154 -11.60 -6.30 -1.63
C GLY A 154 -12.93 -6.84 -2.15
N ASP A 155 -13.55 -7.83 -1.50
CA ASP A 155 -14.88 -8.27 -1.88
C ASP A 155 -15.96 -7.28 -1.40
N GLU A 156 -16.98 -7.04 -2.23
CA GLU A 156 -18.14 -6.19 -1.92
C GLU A 156 -19.23 -6.99 -1.20
N ILE A 157 -19.64 -6.52 -0.04
CA ILE A 157 -20.67 -7.14 0.79
C ILE A 157 -21.68 -6.10 1.28
N THR A 158 -22.88 -6.56 1.59
CA THR A 158 -23.92 -5.76 2.23
C THR A 158 -23.95 -6.15 3.71
N VAL A 159 -23.73 -5.17 4.57
CA VAL A 159 -23.68 -5.32 6.02
C VAL A 159 -24.79 -4.55 6.70
N ARG A 160 -25.25 -5.01 7.85
CA ARG A 160 -26.16 -4.27 8.73
C ARG A 160 -25.47 -3.89 10.02
N VAL A 161 -25.71 -2.67 10.48
CA VAL A 161 -25.24 -2.18 11.78
C VAL A 161 -26.00 -2.90 12.88
N ILE A 162 -25.32 -3.66 13.73
CA ILE A 162 -25.96 -4.38 14.84
C ILE A 162 -25.77 -3.68 16.18
N ASN A 163 -24.60 -3.09 16.38
CA ASN A 163 -24.21 -2.47 17.63
C ASN A 163 -23.13 -1.41 17.38
N VAL A 164 -23.10 -0.41 18.25
CA VAL A 164 -22.15 0.68 18.20
C VAL A 164 -21.70 0.95 19.62
N ASN A 165 -20.42 0.76 19.90
CA ASN A 165 -19.84 1.02 21.21
C ASN A 165 -18.92 2.24 21.15
N LYS A 166 -19.41 3.38 21.64
CA LYS A 166 -18.67 4.65 21.67
C LYS A 166 -17.44 4.62 22.56
N ASP A 167 -17.49 3.91 23.69
CA ASP A 167 -16.39 3.84 24.64
C ASP A 167 -15.22 3.05 24.06
N GLU A 168 -15.53 1.97 23.35
CA GLU A 168 -14.52 1.14 22.66
C GLU A 168 -14.18 1.65 21.25
N ARG A 169 -14.99 2.58 20.70
CA ARG A 169 -14.89 3.11 19.33
C ARG A 169 -15.03 2.01 18.26
N ILE A 170 -15.94 1.07 18.52
CA ILE A 170 -16.20 -0.09 17.66
C ILE A 170 -17.61 0.00 17.09
N VAL A 171 -17.71 -0.27 15.79
CA VAL A 171 -18.98 -0.50 15.10
C VAL A 171 -19.04 -1.98 14.72
N ASP A 172 -20.06 -2.67 15.20
CA ASP A 172 -20.28 -4.08 14.90
C ASP A 172 -21.25 -4.22 13.72
N PHE A 173 -20.88 -5.11 12.79
CA PHE A 173 -21.66 -5.44 11.62
C PHE A 173 -22.05 -6.92 11.58
N GLU A 174 -23.18 -7.19 10.93
CA GLU A 174 -23.53 -8.53 10.46
C GLU A 174 -23.59 -8.55 8.92
N ILE A 175 -23.30 -9.70 8.31
CA ILE A 175 -23.41 -9.86 6.86
C ILE A 175 -24.86 -10.19 6.50
N VAL A 176 -25.48 -9.33 5.70
CA VAL A 176 -26.82 -9.57 5.15
C VAL A 176 -26.73 -10.24 3.79
N GLY A 177 -25.77 -9.81 2.98
CA GLY A 177 -25.61 -10.30 1.62
C GLY A 177 -24.19 -10.14 1.11
N MET A 178 -23.88 -10.91 0.07
CA MET A 178 -22.64 -10.76 -0.67
C MET A 178 -23.02 -10.48 -2.12
N LYS A 179 -22.56 -9.37 -2.67
CA LYS A 179 -22.75 -9.11 -4.10
C LYS A 179 -21.94 -10.17 -4.83
N GLY A 180 -22.65 -11.02 -5.58
CA GLY A 180 -22.05 -12.13 -6.30
C GLY A 180 -20.87 -11.64 -7.12
N ARG A 181 -19.71 -12.28 -6.92
CA ARG A 181 -18.51 -11.94 -7.67
C ARG A 181 -18.83 -12.10 -9.15
N ARG A 182 -18.76 -11.02 -9.95
CA ARG A 182 -18.72 -11.19 -11.40
C ARG A 182 -17.55 -12.14 -11.65
N PRO A 183 -17.78 -13.32 -12.25
CA PRO A 183 -16.68 -14.19 -12.63
C PRO A 183 -15.71 -13.32 -13.42
N LYS A 184 -14.44 -13.22 -13.00
CA LYS A 184 -13.43 -12.70 -13.91
C LYS A 184 -13.57 -13.55 -15.16
N GLU A 185 -14.00 -12.95 -16.27
CA GLU A 185 -13.96 -13.62 -17.57
C GLU A 185 -12.56 -14.22 -17.66
N ALA A 186 -12.49 -15.55 -17.64
CA ALA A 186 -11.23 -16.23 -17.77
C ALA A 186 -10.63 -15.67 -19.05
N LYS A 187 -9.50 -14.96 -18.95
CA LYS A 187 -8.80 -14.46 -20.13
C LYS A 187 -8.68 -15.66 -21.05
N SER A 188 -9.37 -15.59 -22.19
CA SER A 188 -9.35 -16.67 -23.16
C SER A 188 -7.89 -17.04 -23.37
N ALA A 189 -7.59 -18.34 -23.31
CA ALA A 189 -6.26 -18.82 -23.64
C ALA A 189 -5.82 -18.12 -24.93
N PRO A 190 -4.58 -17.61 -25.03
CA PRO A 190 -4.16 -16.80 -26.17
C PRO A 190 -4.54 -17.55 -27.45
N VAL A 191 -5.40 -16.93 -28.25
CA VAL A 191 -5.89 -17.53 -29.50
C VAL A 191 -4.64 -17.75 -30.36
N VAL A 192 -4.23 -19.02 -30.48
CA VAL A 192 -3.20 -19.41 -31.44
C VAL A 192 -3.83 -19.15 -32.80
N ILE A 193 -3.48 -18.02 -33.41
CA ILE A 193 -3.84 -17.75 -34.79
C ILE A 193 -3.06 -18.77 -35.63
N GLU A 194 -3.66 -19.93 -35.88
CA GLU A 194 -3.17 -20.84 -36.91
C GLU A 194 -3.26 -20.09 -38.24
N GLY A 195 -2.13 -19.55 -38.67
CA GLY A 195 -2.01 -18.90 -39.96
C GLY A 195 -2.50 -19.86 -41.04
N LYS A 196 -3.66 -19.55 -41.65
CA LYS A 196 -4.19 -20.25 -42.81
C LYS A 196 -3.04 -20.54 -43.78
N LYS A 197 -2.71 -21.81 -43.99
CA LYS A 197 -1.82 -22.24 -45.07
C LYS A 197 -2.35 -21.65 -46.37
N ARG A 198 -1.67 -20.62 -46.87
CA ARG A 198 -1.85 -20.12 -48.24
C ARG A 198 -1.66 -21.32 -49.18
N LYS A 199 -2.72 -21.67 -49.93
CA LYS A 199 -2.63 -22.59 -51.07
C LYS A 199 -1.52 -22.07 -51.99
N LYS A 200 -0.40 -22.79 -52.07
CA LYS A 200 0.63 -22.57 -53.10
C LYS A 200 0.05 -23.05 -54.43
N THR A 201 -0.30 -22.13 -55.30
CA THR A 201 -0.38 -22.40 -56.73
C THR A 201 1.03 -22.62 -57.26
N ASN A 202 1.16 -23.70 -58.02
CA ASN A 202 2.39 -24.23 -58.54
C ASN A 202 2.87 -23.35 -59.72
N LYS A 203 4.07 -22.75 -59.63
CA LYS A 203 4.86 -22.41 -60.82
C LYS A 203 6.35 -22.29 -60.49
N GLN A 204 7.13 -22.84 -61.42
CA GLN A 204 8.51 -23.29 -61.31
C GLN A 204 9.56 -22.17 -61.25
N ASN A 205 10.75 -22.61 -60.81
CA ASN A 205 12.11 -22.18 -61.16
C ASN A 205 12.87 -21.23 -60.21
N GLY A 206 14.02 -21.72 -59.73
CA GLY A 206 15.19 -20.90 -59.41
C GLY A 206 15.75 -21.00 -57.97
N LYS A 207 16.74 -21.89 -57.79
CA LYS A 207 17.86 -21.88 -56.83
C LYS A 207 17.66 -21.35 -55.38
N ALA A 208 17.88 -22.26 -54.43
CA ALA A 208 17.86 -22.04 -52.99
C ALA A 208 18.92 -21.01 -52.49
N LYS A 209 18.47 -20.00 -51.75
CA LYS A 209 19.27 -19.24 -50.78
C LYS A 209 18.72 -19.53 -49.37
N LYS A 210 19.53 -20.10 -48.49
CA LYS A 210 19.21 -20.31 -47.06
C LYS A 210 19.02 -18.96 -46.37
N SER A 211 17.83 -18.69 -45.83
CA SER A 211 17.56 -17.51 -44.99
C SER A 211 17.89 -17.82 -43.51
N LYS A 212 18.68 -16.94 -42.90
CA LYS A 212 19.15 -17.00 -41.50
C LYS A 212 18.00 -17.05 -40.49
N LYS A 213 18.22 -17.72 -39.36
CA LYS A 213 17.28 -17.76 -38.22
C LYS A 213 17.38 -16.43 -37.44
N PHE A 214 16.22 -15.92 -37.06
CA PHE A 214 15.93 -14.62 -36.41
C PHE A 214 16.71 -14.31 -35.10
N TYR A 215 17.45 -15.26 -34.55
CA TYR A 215 18.18 -15.10 -33.28
C TYR A 215 19.63 -14.61 -33.42
N GLU A 216 20.11 -14.33 -34.63
CA GLU A 216 21.49 -13.84 -34.83
C GLU A 216 21.70 -12.38 -34.39
N ASP A 217 20.64 -11.57 -34.24
CA ASP A 217 20.74 -10.13 -33.90
C ASP A 217 20.28 -9.78 -32.48
N VAL A 218 20.39 -10.71 -31.51
CA VAL A 218 20.18 -10.36 -30.10
C VAL A 218 21.51 -9.88 -29.48
N PRO A 219 21.64 -8.62 -29.03
CA PRO A 219 22.88 -8.15 -28.40
C PRO A 219 23.14 -8.91 -27.10
N GLN A 220 24.21 -9.69 -27.06
CA GLN A 220 24.65 -10.36 -25.83
C GLN A 220 25.21 -9.31 -24.84
N LEU A 221 24.55 -9.17 -23.69
CA LEU A 221 25.06 -8.40 -22.54
C LEU A 221 26.42 -8.96 -22.10
N LYS A 222 27.50 -8.20 -22.30
CA LYS A 222 28.86 -8.59 -21.90
C LYS A 222 28.98 -8.67 -20.39
N ALA A 223 29.18 -9.88 -19.86
CA ALA A 223 29.60 -10.11 -18.49
C ALA A 223 31.00 -9.52 -18.22
N LYS A 224 31.12 -8.62 -17.24
CA LYS A 224 32.39 -8.08 -16.74
C LYS A 224 33.24 -9.22 -16.12
N LYS A 225 34.35 -9.60 -16.76
CA LYS A 225 35.35 -10.53 -16.18
C LYS A 225 36.09 -9.86 -15.01
N LYS A 226 35.95 -10.43 -13.81
CA LYS A 226 36.83 -10.20 -12.65
C LYS A 226 38.28 -10.57 -13.04
N LYS A 227 39.22 -9.62 -12.96
CA LYS A 227 40.67 -9.91 -13.02
C LYS A 227 41.10 -10.61 -11.71
N LYS A 228 41.45 -11.89 -11.80
CA LYS A 228 42.25 -12.58 -10.77
C LYS A 228 43.69 -12.06 -10.86
N LYS A 229 44.18 -11.39 -9.81
CA LYS A 229 45.61 -11.16 -9.58
C LYS A 229 46.26 -12.50 -9.21
N LYS A 230 47.38 -12.84 -9.87
CA LYS A 230 48.32 -13.87 -9.44
C LYS A 230 49.75 -13.34 -9.69
N ARG A 231 50.38 -12.85 -8.62
CA ARG A 231 51.72 -13.15 -8.12
C ARG A 231 51.99 -12.18 -6.98
#